data_AF-A0A7D5MRU5-F1
#
_entry.id   AF-A0A7D5MRU5-F1
#
_cell.length_a   1.000
_cell.length_b   1.000
_cell.length_c   1.000
_cell.angle_alpha   90.00
_cell.angle_beta   90.00
_cell.angle_gamma   90.00
#
_symmetry.space_group_name_H-M   'P 1'
#
loop_
_entity.id
_entity.type
_entity.pdbx_description
1 polymer ?
#
loop_
_entity_poly.entity_id
_entity_poly.type
_entity_poly.pdbx_seq_one_letter_code
_entity_poly.pdbx_strand_id
1 'polypeptide(L)'
;MHANLFKLSFWVWPYFAMLVIGLMLPSDGNHGLLTPKSLSFLSCFGMLMFYTLFRYRITRYQLNLICFAFVAISFLLLWMFVGHWQKNEWLDSAFDQFKIFAITIATVMMTLNLVHERLTTREKILKIIIYANFIYSLFKVLIVVLHFTGIVNMWRVLDFIGIRYMSMAMLAGNLSRLQTSVDIITPFLLFFVLQSKQLNLKLSRRFTYFYLIISIPAIFKFLEVFVWCGARQRFTLLVYPAFYRIYSGPHFNRSLLYLRNCLGRRG
;
A
#
# COMPACT_ATOMS: atom_id res chain seq x y z
N MET A 1 -27.94 -4.60 32.19
CA MET A 1 -27.07 -5.72 31.78
C MET A 1 -27.93 -6.75 31.03
N HIS A 2 -28.28 -6.52 29.76
CA HIS A 2 -29.03 -7.50 28.94
C HIS A 2 -28.81 -7.25 27.43
N ALA A 3 -28.81 -8.34 26.66
CA ALA A 3 -28.60 -8.46 25.20
C ALA A 3 -27.16 -8.23 24.69
N ASN A 4 -26.16 -8.71 25.43
CA ASN A 4 -24.86 -9.09 24.88
C ASN A 4 -25.02 -10.20 23.80
N LEU A 5 -24.03 -10.29 22.91
CA LEU A 5 -23.75 -11.33 21.91
C LEU A 5 -24.26 -11.18 20.46
N PHE A 6 -25.53 -10.91 20.13
CA PHE A 6 -25.87 -10.60 18.71
C PHE A 6 -25.43 -9.18 18.28
N LYS A 7 -25.05 -8.36 19.26
CA LYS A 7 -24.55 -6.97 19.15
C LYS A 7 -23.07 -6.84 18.78
N LEU A 8 -22.40 -7.93 18.41
CA LEU A 8 -21.25 -7.86 17.50
C LEU A 8 -21.84 -7.61 16.11
N SER A 9 -22.28 -6.37 15.94
CA SER A 9 -23.23 -5.94 14.94
C SER A 9 -22.80 -6.44 13.56
N PHE A 10 -23.69 -7.10 12.86
CA PHE A 10 -23.47 -7.60 11.50
C PHE A 10 -22.77 -6.57 10.57
N TRP A 11 -22.99 -5.27 10.80
CA TRP A 11 -22.35 -4.17 10.07
C TRP A 11 -20.87 -3.90 10.40
N VAL A 12 -20.35 -4.39 11.53
CA VAL A 12 -18.95 -4.21 11.96
C VAL A 12 -18.01 -5.18 11.23
N TRP A 13 -18.50 -6.38 10.90
CA TRP A 13 -17.75 -7.40 10.18
C TRP A 13 -17.32 -6.95 8.78
N PRO A 14 -18.18 -6.34 7.94
CA PRO A 14 -17.80 -5.73 6.68
C PRO A 14 -16.64 -4.75 6.79
N TYR A 15 -16.57 -3.96 7.86
CA TYR A 15 -15.46 -3.02 8.07
C TYR A 15 -14.14 -3.71 8.37
N PHE A 16 -14.13 -4.70 9.27
CA PHE A 16 -12.91 -5.45 9.54
C PHE A 16 -12.48 -6.29 8.33
N ALA A 17 -13.44 -6.89 7.61
CA ALA A 17 -13.18 -7.57 6.36
C ALA A 17 -12.58 -6.61 5.33
N MET A 18 -13.14 -5.41 5.17
CA MET A 18 -12.60 -4.37 4.30
C MET A 18 -11.19 -3.94 4.70
N LEU A 19 -10.89 -3.77 6.00
CA LEU A 19 -9.53 -3.47 6.47
C LEU A 19 -8.55 -4.60 6.11
N VAL A 20 -8.92 -5.84 6.36
CA VAL A 20 -8.08 -7.01 6.09
C VAL A 20 -7.87 -7.19 4.60
N ILE A 21 -8.95 -7.21 3.80
CA ILE A 21 -8.91 -7.32 2.34
C ILE A 21 -8.12 -6.14 1.74
N GLY A 22 -8.35 -4.92 2.23
CA GLY A 22 -7.68 -3.72 1.74
C GLY A 22 -6.16 -3.72 1.96
N LEU A 23 -5.69 -4.40 3.00
CA LEU A 23 -4.27 -4.54 3.36
C LEU A 23 -3.64 -5.84 2.89
N MET A 24 -4.42 -6.89 2.61
CA MET A 24 -3.90 -8.18 2.14
C MET A 24 -3.95 -8.32 0.62
N LEU A 25 -4.90 -7.67 -0.05
CA LEU A 25 -4.99 -7.68 -1.50
C LEU A 25 -4.34 -6.42 -2.08
N PRO A 26 -3.24 -6.56 -2.84
CA PRO A 26 -2.67 -5.46 -3.59
C PRO A 26 -3.67 -4.97 -4.63
N SER A 27 -3.58 -3.69 -4.99
CA SER A 27 -4.48 -3.10 -5.98
C SER A 27 -4.03 -3.46 -7.39
N ASP A 28 -4.91 -4.00 -8.23
CA ASP A 28 -4.61 -4.44 -9.60
C ASP A 28 -4.39 -3.28 -10.59
N GLY A 29 -4.28 -2.04 -10.10
CA GLY A 29 -4.19 -0.80 -10.89
C GLY A 29 -5.44 -0.47 -11.72
N ASN A 30 -6.29 -1.47 -11.97
CA ASN A 30 -7.58 -1.32 -12.62
C ASN A 30 -8.65 -1.31 -11.53
N HIS A 31 -9.12 -0.13 -11.14
CA HIS A 31 -10.10 0.02 -10.07
C HIS A 31 -11.54 -0.24 -10.57
N GLY A 32 -11.73 -1.32 -11.33
CA GLY A 32 -13.05 -1.75 -11.75
C GLY A 32 -13.99 -1.86 -10.55
N LEU A 33 -15.26 -1.48 -10.76
CA LEU A 33 -16.29 -1.52 -9.72
C LEU A 33 -16.47 -2.95 -9.14
N LEU A 34 -16.19 -3.97 -9.95
CA LEU A 34 -16.38 -5.38 -9.61
C LEU A 34 -15.11 -6.08 -9.07
N THR A 35 -14.02 -5.35 -8.81
CA THR A 35 -12.86 -5.99 -8.16
C THR A 35 -13.21 -6.39 -6.73
N PRO A 36 -12.66 -7.49 -6.18
CA PRO A 36 -12.96 -7.93 -4.81
C PRO A 36 -12.73 -6.83 -3.77
N LYS A 37 -11.70 -6.01 -3.99
CA LYS A 37 -11.37 -4.85 -3.18
C LYS A 37 -12.47 -3.77 -3.26
N SER A 38 -12.84 -3.32 -4.46
CA SER A 38 -13.95 -2.36 -4.66
C SER A 38 -15.29 -2.86 -4.12
N LEU A 39 -15.61 -4.15 -4.30
CA LEU A 39 -16.83 -4.76 -3.78
C LEU A 39 -16.86 -4.79 -2.25
N SER A 40 -15.73 -5.13 -1.60
CA SER A 40 -15.62 -5.06 -0.15
C SER A 40 -15.82 -3.64 0.38
N PHE A 41 -15.31 -2.64 -0.34
CA PHE A 41 -15.51 -1.23 -0.02
C PHE A 41 -16.96 -0.79 -0.19
N LEU A 42 -17.59 -1.11 -1.32
CA LEU A 42 -19.00 -0.79 -1.60
C LEU A 42 -19.93 -1.46 -0.60
N SER A 43 -19.68 -2.72 -0.24
CA SER A 43 -20.44 -3.44 0.78
C SER A 43 -20.29 -2.78 2.16
N CYS A 44 -19.06 -2.44 2.57
CA CYS A 44 -18.82 -1.72 3.83
C CYS A 44 -19.52 -0.36 3.85
N PHE A 45 -19.44 0.40 2.75
CA PHE A 45 -20.09 1.70 2.62
C PHE A 45 -21.62 1.58 2.67
N GLY A 46 -22.20 0.66 1.90
CA GLY A 46 -23.64 0.41 1.89
C GLY A 46 -24.18 -0.01 3.26
N MET A 47 -23.45 -0.89 3.96
CA MET A 47 -23.79 -1.32 5.32
C MET A 47 -23.69 -0.17 6.33
N LEU A 48 -22.72 0.73 6.17
CA LEU A 48 -22.59 1.92 7.01
C LEU A 48 -23.74 2.91 6.77
N MET A 49 -24.11 3.14 5.51
CA MET A 49 -25.25 3.99 5.16
C MET A 49 -26.55 3.40 5.72
N PHE A 50 -26.77 2.09 5.53
CA PHE A 50 -27.89 1.37 6.11
C PHE A 50 -27.91 1.51 7.65
N TYR A 51 -26.78 1.23 8.32
CA TYR A 51 -26.69 1.39 9.78
C TYR A 51 -27.01 2.81 10.23
N THR A 52 -26.54 3.82 9.50
CA THR A 52 -26.76 5.23 9.86
C THR A 52 -28.23 5.64 9.67
N LEU A 53 -28.88 5.21 8.58
CA LEU A 53 -30.27 5.55 8.26
C LEU A 53 -31.27 4.90 9.20
N PHE A 54 -31.06 3.64 9.58
CA PHE A 54 -31.98 2.88 10.43
C PHE A 54 -31.74 3.10 11.93
N ARG A 55 -30.83 4.01 12.30
CA ARG A 55 -30.54 4.30 13.71
C ARG A 55 -31.53 5.31 14.28
N TYR A 56 -32.29 4.87 15.27
CA TYR A 56 -33.32 5.69 15.92
C TYR A 56 -32.79 6.93 16.68
N ARG A 57 -31.51 6.97 17.06
CA ARG A 57 -30.90 8.13 17.74
C ARG A 57 -29.49 8.40 17.22
N ILE A 58 -29.34 9.49 16.47
CA ILE A 58 -28.04 10.02 16.03
C ILE A 58 -27.47 10.91 17.14
N THR A 59 -26.21 10.69 17.55
CA THR A 59 -25.55 11.55 18.53
C THR A 59 -24.99 12.81 17.87
N ARG A 60 -24.79 13.91 18.63
CA ARG A 60 -24.16 15.14 18.09
C ARG A 60 -22.79 14.88 17.46
N TYR A 61 -22.00 13.98 18.03
CA TYR A 61 -20.71 13.58 17.49
C TYR A 61 -20.86 12.94 16.10
N GLN A 62 -21.82 12.03 15.93
CA GLN A 62 -22.10 11.38 14.66
C GLN A 62 -22.61 12.35 13.61
N LEU A 63 -23.50 13.29 14.01
CA LEU A 63 -23.97 14.34 13.13
C LEU A 63 -22.79 15.18 12.60
N ASN A 64 -21.85 15.57 13.47
CA ASN A 64 -20.66 16.31 13.05
C ASN A 64 -19.79 15.52 12.07
N LEU A 65 -19.60 14.21 12.29
CA LEU A 65 -18.87 13.36 11.35
C LEU A 65 -19.60 13.26 10.00
N ILE A 66 -20.92 13.10 10.01
CA ILE A 66 -21.75 13.04 8.80
C ILE A 66 -21.65 14.36 8.03
N CYS A 67 -21.81 15.50 8.70
CA CYS A 67 -21.63 16.82 8.10
C CYS A 67 -20.24 17.00 7.50
N PHE A 68 -19.19 16.57 8.21
CA PHE A 68 -17.82 16.58 7.70
C PHE A 68 -17.68 15.74 6.41
N ALA A 69 -18.25 14.54 6.37
CA ALA A 69 -18.26 13.73 5.14
C ALA A 69 -19.01 14.41 4.00
N PHE A 70 -20.18 14.99 4.25
CA PHE A 70 -20.91 15.71 3.21
C PHE A 70 -20.11 16.89 2.66
N VAL A 71 -19.46 17.68 3.51
CA VAL A 71 -18.60 18.78 3.07
C VAL A 71 -17.42 18.25 2.24
N ALA A 72 -16.76 17.19 2.69
CA ALA A 72 -15.61 16.62 1.99
C ALA A 72 -15.99 15.97 0.64
N ILE A 73 -17.14 15.29 0.57
CA ILE A 73 -17.68 14.73 -0.67
C ILE A 73 -18.12 15.85 -1.63
N SER A 74 -18.79 16.89 -1.14
CA SER A 74 -19.18 18.04 -1.98
C SER A 74 -17.95 18.75 -2.54
N PHE A 75 -16.91 18.96 -1.72
CA PHE A 75 -15.64 19.54 -2.17
C PHE A 75 -14.98 18.69 -3.27
N LEU A 76 -14.95 17.37 -3.09
CA LEU A 76 -14.46 16.44 -4.11
C LEU A 76 -15.26 16.48 -5.41
N LEU A 77 -16.59 16.46 -5.32
CA LEU A 77 -17.46 16.50 -6.50
C LEU A 77 -17.27 17.80 -7.28
N LEU A 78 -17.11 18.92 -6.57
CA LEU A 78 -16.77 20.20 -7.18
C LEU A 78 -15.40 20.13 -7.87
N TRP A 79 -14.39 19.52 -7.24
CA TRP A 79 -13.08 19.35 -7.85
C TRP A 79 -13.11 18.45 -9.10
N MET A 80 -13.88 17.36 -9.06
CA MET A 80 -14.12 16.51 -10.23
C MET A 80 -14.80 17.28 -11.36
N PHE A 81 -15.80 18.10 -11.03
CA PHE A 81 -16.50 18.93 -12.00
C PHE A 81 -15.57 19.93 -12.68
N VAL A 82 -14.71 20.61 -11.90
CA VAL A 82 -13.67 21.50 -12.43
C VAL A 82 -12.69 20.73 -13.35
N GLY A 83 -12.26 19.54 -12.93
CA GLY A 83 -11.39 18.68 -13.73
C GLY A 83 -12.02 18.22 -15.05
N HIS A 84 -13.33 17.90 -15.04
CA HIS A 84 -14.09 17.56 -16.23
C HIS A 84 -14.21 18.75 -17.20
N TRP A 85 -14.49 19.94 -16.67
CA TRP A 85 -14.63 21.17 -17.46
C TRP A 85 -13.34 21.52 -18.23
N GLN A 86 -12.18 21.17 -17.69
CA GLN A 86 -10.88 21.40 -18.32
C GLN A 86 -10.58 20.45 -19.51
N LYS A 87 -11.52 19.61 -19.94
CA LYS A 87 -11.38 18.65 -21.07
C LYS A 87 -10.11 17.80 -21.00
N ASN A 88 -9.63 17.50 -19.80
CA ASN A 88 -8.53 16.56 -19.65
C ASN A 88 -9.08 15.15 -19.84
N GLU A 89 -8.40 14.32 -20.65
CA GLU A 89 -8.65 12.88 -20.83
C GLU A 89 -8.50 12.05 -19.53
N TRP A 90 -8.40 12.73 -18.38
CA TRP A 90 -8.14 12.21 -17.05
C TRP A 90 -9.41 11.76 -16.31
N LEU A 91 -10.57 11.68 -16.97
CA LEU A 91 -11.85 11.35 -16.31
C LEU A 91 -11.80 9.99 -15.60
N ASP A 92 -11.20 8.97 -16.22
CA ASP A 92 -11.04 7.65 -15.60
C ASP A 92 -10.12 7.72 -14.37
N SER A 93 -9.03 8.49 -14.47
CA SER A 93 -8.09 8.72 -13.36
C SER A 93 -8.73 9.53 -12.22
N ALA A 94 -9.56 10.53 -12.54
CA ALA A 94 -10.27 11.35 -11.55
C ALA A 94 -11.33 10.55 -10.80
N PHE A 95 -12.04 9.64 -11.49
CA PHE A 95 -13.00 8.74 -10.85
C PHE A 95 -12.30 7.75 -9.92
N ASP A 96 -11.13 7.24 -10.29
CA ASP A 96 -10.31 6.38 -9.43
C ASP A 96 -9.84 7.11 -8.17
N GLN A 97 -9.39 8.35 -8.31
CA GLN A 97 -9.01 9.20 -7.17
C GLN A 97 -10.20 9.51 -6.25
N PHE A 98 -11.37 9.81 -6.82
CA PHE A 98 -12.59 10.02 -6.05
C PHE A 98 -12.97 8.79 -5.22
N LYS A 99 -12.94 7.60 -5.82
CA LYS A 99 -13.21 6.34 -5.11
C LYS A 99 -12.27 6.16 -3.92
N ILE A 100 -10.96 6.32 -4.13
CA ILE A 100 -9.95 6.17 -3.06
C ILE A 100 -10.21 7.16 -1.92
N PHE A 101 -10.54 8.40 -2.24
CA PHE A 101 -10.78 9.42 -1.22
C PHE A 101 -12.09 9.19 -0.47
N ALA A 102 -13.18 8.85 -1.16
CA ALA A 102 -14.45 8.50 -0.54
C ALA A 102 -14.30 7.31 0.43
N ILE A 103 -13.55 6.29 0.01
CA ILE A 103 -13.19 5.14 0.86
C ILE A 103 -12.41 5.59 2.09
N THR A 104 -11.47 6.51 1.94
CA THR A 104 -10.64 7.03 3.04
C THR A 104 -11.51 7.74 4.07
N ILE A 105 -12.39 8.64 3.66
CA ILE A 105 -13.33 9.33 4.56
C ILE A 105 -14.22 8.32 5.27
N ALA A 106 -14.85 7.40 4.51
CA ALA A 106 -15.76 6.41 5.06
C ALA A 106 -15.04 5.53 6.11
N THR A 107 -13.82 5.10 5.81
CA THR A 107 -12.99 4.30 6.72
C THR A 107 -12.68 5.09 7.99
N VAL A 108 -12.22 6.34 7.89
CA VAL A 108 -11.89 7.19 9.05
C VAL A 108 -13.13 7.42 9.92
N MET A 109 -14.25 7.81 9.32
CA MET A 109 -15.51 8.01 10.03
C MET A 109 -15.95 6.74 10.75
N MET A 110 -15.91 5.60 10.08
CA MET A 110 -16.32 4.33 10.66
C MET A 110 -15.43 3.94 11.83
N THR A 111 -14.11 4.12 11.68
CA THR A 111 -13.11 3.92 12.74
C THR A 111 -13.45 4.77 13.97
N LEU A 112 -13.66 6.06 13.75
CA LEU A 112 -13.96 7.02 14.82
C LEU A 112 -15.29 6.70 15.51
N ASN A 113 -16.31 6.35 14.72
CA ASN A 113 -17.63 6.00 15.25
C ASN A 113 -17.58 4.72 16.09
N LEU A 114 -16.93 3.67 15.58
CA LEU A 114 -16.71 2.41 16.27
C LEU A 114 -15.99 2.57 17.62
N VAL A 115 -14.98 3.45 17.66
CA VAL A 115 -14.25 3.78 18.88
C VAL A 115 -15.11 4.59 19.85
N HIS A 116 -15.87 5.57 19.34
CA HIS A 116 -16.77 6.39 20.17
C HIS A 116 -17.87 5.55 20.82
N GLU A 117 -18.44 4.60 20.08
CA GLU A 117 -19.45 3.65 20.57
C GLU A 117 -18.88 2.54 21.48
N ARG A 118 -17.56 2.55 21.72
CA ARG A 118 -16.85 1.53 22.51
C ARG A 118 -17.01 0.10 21.98
N LEU A 119 -17.36 -0.07 20.70
CA LEU A 119 -17.46 -1.38 20.04
C LEU A 119 -16.08 -2.00 19.83
N THR A 120 -15.08 -1.16 19.56
CA THR A 120 -13.67 -1.55 19.50
C THR A 120 -12.79 -0.44 20.07
N THR A 121 -11.52 -0.75 20.31
CA THR A 121 -10.53 0.21 20.81
C THR A 121 -9.55 0.56 19.71
N ARG A 122 -8.96 1.76 19.78
CA ARG A 122 -7.91 2.21 18.84
C ARG A 122 -6.76 1.19 18.76
N GLU A 123 -6.40 0.61 19.90
CA GLU A 123 -5.40 -0.44 20.01
C GLU A 123 -5.75 -1.70 19.21
N LYS A 124 -7.00 -2.18 19.31
CA LYS A 124 -7.46 -3.37 18.57
C LYS A 124 -7.44 -3.14 17.07
N ILE A 125 -7.89 -1.97 16.61
CA ILE A 125 -7.87 -1.62 15.18
C ILE A 125 -6.42 -1.58 14.68
N LEU A 126 -5.52 -0.90 15.39
CA LEU A 126 -4.12 -0.81 15.00
C LEU A 126 -3.44 -2.19 14.99
N LYS A 127 -3.76 -3.07 15.94
CA LYS A 127 -3.32 -4.47 15.93
C LYS A 127 -3.77 -5.21 14.68
N ILE A 128 -5.05 -5.10 14.31
CA ILE A 128 -5.59 -5.76 13.12
C ILE A 128 -4.85 -5.29 11.86
N ILE A 129 -4.62 -3.98 11.74
CA ILE A 129 -3.86 -3.40 10.62
C ILE A 129 -2.43 -3.96 10.58
N ILE A 130 -1.75 -4.00 11.73
CA ILE A 130 -0.38 -4.55 11.84
C ILE A 130 -0.36 -6.05 11.49
N TYR A 131 -1.31 -6.86 11.99
CA TYR A 131 -1.36 -8.29 11.69
C TYR A 131 -1.70 -8.56 10.22
N ALA A 132 -2.64 -7.83 9.63
CA ALA A 132 -2.97 -7.97 8.21
C ALA A 132 -1.76 -7.63 7.32
N ASN A 133 -1.05 -6.54 7.63
CA ASN A 133 0.17 -6.17 6.91
C ASN A 133 1.32 -7.17 7.13
N PHE A 134 1.44 -7.74 8.33
CA PHE A 134 2.40 -8.81 8.61
C PHE A 134 2.15 -10.03 7.73
N ILE A 135 0.90 -10.50 7.66
CA ILE A 135 0.51 -11.64 6.83
C ILE A 135 0.79 -11.35 5.35
N TYR A 136 0.44 -10.15 4.88
CA TYR A 136 0.77 -9.71 3.52
C TYR A 136 2.29 -9.78 3.25
N SER A 137 3.10 -9.20 4.14
CA SER A 137 4.56 -9.20 4.02
C SER A 137 5.13 -10.62 4.07
N LEU A 138 4.57 -11.50 4.90
CA LEU A 138 4.95 -12.90 4.99
C LEU A 138 4.68 -13.64 3.68
N PHE A 139 3.48 -13.50 3.10
CA PHE A 139 3.17 -14.09 1.80
C PHE A 139 4.10 -13.58 0.70
N LYS A 140 4.38 -12.28 0.69
CA LYS A 140 5.30 -11.67 -0.26
C LYS A 140 6.70 -12.28 -0.17
N VAL A 141 7.27 -12.35 1.04
CA VAL A 141 8.59 -12.97 1.26
C VAL A 141 8.57 -14.46 0.91
N LEU A 142 7.52 -15.19 1.30
CA LEU A 142 7.38 -16.62 1.01
C LEU A 142 7.35 -16.91 -0.48
N ILE A 143 6.55 -16.16 -1.26
CA ILE A 143 6.49 -16.31 -2.73
C ILE A 143 7.86 -16.10 -3.35
N VAL A 144 8.60 -15.10 -2.86
CA VAL A 144 9.94 -14.80 -3.36
C VAL A 144 10.94 -15.93 -3.02
N VAL A 145 10.90 -16.48 -1.81
CA VAL A 145 11.72 -17.64 -1.41
C VAL A 145 11.37 -18.89 -2.23
N LEU A 146 10.08 -19.16 -2.44
CA LEU A 146 9.60 -20.26 -3.29
C LEU A 146 10.01 -20.09 -4.76
N HIS A 147 10.11 -18.84 -5.21
CA HIS A 147 10.61 -18.53 -6.54
C HIS A 147 12.10 -18.84 -6.69
N PHE A 148 12.91 -18.45 -5.69
CA PHE A 148 14.34 -18.71 -5.70
C PHE A 148 14.68 -20.20 -5.58
N THR A 149 13.88 -20.98 -4.86
CA THR A 149 14.04 -22.43 -4.79
C THR A 149 13.58 -23.15 -6.06
N GLY A 150 13.03 -22.44 -7.04
CA GLY A 150 12.55 -22.99 -8.31
C GLY A 150 11.23 -23.74 -8.21
N ILE A 151 10.58 -23.76 -7.03
CA ILE A 151 9.31 -24.46 -6.81
C ILE A 151 8.18 -23.73 -7.52
N VAL A 152 8.19 -22.39 -7.52
CA VAL A 152 7.11 -21.56 -8.05
C VAL A 152 7.65 -20.53 -9.05
N ASN A 153 6.95 -20.33 -10.16
CA ASN A 153 7.22 -19.17 -11.02
C ASN A 153 6.41 -17.97 -10.50
N MET A 154 7.10 -17.03 -9.85
CA MET A 154 6.49 -15.84 -9.26
C MET A 154 5.67 -15.03 -10.26
N TRP A 155 6.15 -14.89 -11.51
CA TRP A 155 5.45 -14.15 -12.55
C TRP A 155 4.10 -14.79 -12.88
N ARG A 156 4.07 -16.13 -13.04
CA ARG A 156 2.81 -16.87 -13.26
C ARG A 156 1.84 -16.72 -12.10
N VAL A 157 2.34 -16.72 -10.85
CA VAL A 157 1.48 -16.53 -9.67
C VAL A 157 0.87 -15.13 -9.66
N LEU A 158 1.64 -14.11 -10.00
CA LEU A 158 1.17 -12.74 -10.00
C LEU A 158 0.22 -12.46 -11.18
N ASP A 159 0.47 -13.04 -12.35
CA ASP A 159 -0.44 -13.03 -13.49
C ASP A 159 -1.77 -13.73 -13.14
N PHE A 160 -1.71 -14.88 -12.44
CA PHE A 160 -2.90 -15.61 -11.99
C PHE A 160 -3.75 -14.81 -10.99
N ILE A 161 -3.11 -14.09 -10.06
CA ILE A 161 -3.82 -13.24 -9.09
C ILE A 161 -4.32 -11.94 -9.75
N GLY A 162 -3.81 -11.58 -10.93
CA GLY A 162 -4.20 -10.36 -11.65
C GLY A 162 -3.51 -9.09 -11.13
N ILE A 163 -2.43 -9.23 -10.36
CA ILE A 163 -1.75 -8.10 -9.73
C ILE A 163 -0.88 -7.38 -10.76
N ARG A 164 -1.31 -6.20 -11.21
CA ARG A 164 -0.45 -5.35 -12.05
C ARG A 164 0.73 -4.80 -11.27
N TYR A 165 1.91 -4.89 -11.89
CA TYR A 165 3.10 -4.23 -11.39
C TYR A 165 3.08 -2.75 -11.70
N MET A 166 3.17 -1.95 -10.65
CA MET A 166 3.44 -0.53 -10.82
C MET A 166 4.96 -0.35 -10.88
N SER A 167 5.52 -0.30 -12.09
CA SER A 167 6.94 0.00 -12.29
C SER A 167 7.18 1.49 -12.00
N MET A 168 7.58 1.81 -10.77
CA MET A 168 8.08 3.14 -10.47
C MET A 168 9.57 3.19 -10.86
N ALA A 169 9.89 3.89 -11.93
CA ALA A 169 11.27 4.15 -12.34
C ALA A 169 11.88 5.18 -11.37
N MET A 170 12.64 4.71 -10.39
CA MET A 170 13.43 5.59 -9.52
C MET A 170 14.87 5.60 -10.04
N LEU A 171 15.17 6.65 -10.83
CA LEU A 171 16.48 6.98 -11.42
C LEU A 171 17.00 6.09 -12.56
N ALA A 172 17.75 6.75 -13.45
CA ALA A 172 18.25 6.28 -14.73
C ALA A 172 18.81 4.83 -14.70
N GLY A 173 18.20 3.98 -15.51
CA GLY A 173 18.42 2.54 -15.56
C GLY A 173 17.09 1.81 -15.46
N ASN A 174 16.84 0.80 -16.28
CA ASN A 174 15.57 0.07 -16.40
C ASN A 174 15.18 -0.76 -15.14
N LEU A 175 15.49 -0.29 -13.94
CA LEU A 175 15.14 -0.92 -12.67
C LEU A 175 13.71 -0.51 -12.30
N SER A 176 12.75 -1.31 -12.74
CA SER A 176 11.35 -1.20 -12.33
C SER A 176 11.14 -1.82 -10.94
N ARG A 177 10.66 -1.02 -9.99
CA ARG A 177 10.28 -1.52 -8.66
C ARG A 177 8.98 -2.32 -8.73
N LEU A 178 8.93 -3.49 -8.10
CA LEU A 178 7.68 -4.18 -7.80
C LEU A 178 7.09 -3.58 -6.52
N GLN A 179 6.27 -2.54 -6.67
CA GLN A 179 5.62 -1.83 -5.57
C GLN A 179 4.10 -2.00 -5.66
N THR A 180 3.51 -2.38 -4.54
CA THR A 180 2.06 -2.42 -4.35
C THR A 180 1.62 -1.27 -3.46
N SER A 181 0.32 -0.94 -3.48
CA SER A 181 -0.26 0.09 -2.61
C SER A 181 -0.07 -0.19 -1.12
N VAL A 182 0.02 -1.47 -0.74
CA VAL A 182 0.23 -1.91 0.65
C VAL A 182 1.68 -1.67 1.10
N ASP A 183 2.64 -1.67 0.18
CA ASP A 183 4.05 -1.42 0.53
C ASP A 183 4.28 0.02 1.01
N ILE A 184 3.39 0.95 0.66
CA ILE A 184 3.47 2.37 1.05
C ILE A 184 3.23 2.52 2.56
N ILE A 185 2.29 1.77 3.14
CA ILE A 185 1.94 1.91 4.57
C ILE A 185 2.91 1.15 5.48
N THR A 186 3.61 0.14 4.95
CA THR A 186 4.44 -0.79 5.72
C THR A 186 5.54 -0.11 6.57
N PRO A 187 6.28 0.92 6.09
CA PRO A 187 7.25 1.65 6.92
C PRO A 187 6.62 2.38 8.12
N PHE A 188 5.41 2.93 7.95
CA PHE A 188 4.68 3.59 9.03
C PHE A 188 4.21 2.57 10.09
N LEU A 189 3.76 1.40 9.65
CA LEU A 189 3.38 0.31 10.56
C LEU A 189 4.60 -0.25 11.31
N LEU A 190 5.76 -0.33 10.66
CA LEU A 190 7.02 -0.68 11.30
C LEU A 190 7.33 0.27 12.47
N PHE A 191 7.16 1.58 12.24
CA PHE A 191 7.35 2.59 13.29
C PHE A 191 6.37 2.38 14.46
N PHE A 192 5.09 2.11 14.19
CA PHE A 192 4.11 1.83 15.25
C PHE A 192 4.43 0.56 16.05
N VAL A 193 4.96 -0.47 15.39
CA VAL A 193 5.40 -1.71 16.07
C VAL A 193 6.60 -1.44 16.99
N LEU A 194 7.56 -0.63 16.54
CA LEU A 194 8.71 -0.21 17.36
C LEU A 194 8.27 0.64 18.57
N GLN A 195 7.28 1.52 18.39
CA GLN A 195 6.70 2.35 19.44
C GLN A 195 5.56 1.66 20.23
N SER A 196 5.43 0.34 20.11
CA SER A 196 4.29 -0.41 20.68
C SER A 196 4.09 -0.26 22.19
N LYS A 197 5.16 0.02 22.95
CA LYS A 197 5.07 0.29 24.40
C LYS A 197 4.39 1.64 24.70
N GLN A 198 4.76 2.70 23.97
CA GLN A 198 4.19 4.04 24.15
C GLN A 198 2.71 4.06 23.73
N LEU A 199 2.36 3.27 22.71
CA LEU A 199 1.00 3.16 22.18
C LEU A 199 0.12 2.15 22.93
N ASN A 200 0.61 1.57 24.04
CA ASN A 200 -0.09 0.53 24.80
C ASN A 200 -0.60 -0.66 23.96
N LEU A 201 0.07 -0.97 22.84
CA LEU A 201 -0.36 -2.03 21.94
C LEU A 201 -0.13 -3.42 22.54
N LYS A 202 0.61 -3.59 23.65
CA LYS A 202 0.82 -4.90 24.29
C LYS A 202 1.18 -6.01 23.27
N LEU A 203 2.02 -5.70 22.28
CA LEU A 203 2.51 -6.69 21.32
C LEU A 203 3.55 -7.57 22.01
N SER A 204 3.57 -8.87 21.69
CA SER A 204 4.57 -9.77 22.26
C SER A 204 5.95 -9.46 21.67
N ARG A 205 7.01 -9.51 22.50
CA ARG A 205 8.38 -9.26 22.02
C ARG A 205 8.77 -10.17 20.85
N ARG A 206 8.35 -11.44 20.92
CA ARG A 206 8.56 -12.42 19.85
C ARG A 206 7.93 -11.94 18.54
N PHE A 207 6.66 -11.53 18.58
CA PHE A 207 5.98 -11.00 17.40
C PHE A 207 6.69 -9.76 16.84
N THR A 208 7.12 -8.83 17.69
CA THR A 208 7.87 -7.63 17.26
C THR A 208 9.13 -8.00 16.46
N TYR A 209 9.93 -8.96 16.95
CA TYR A 209 11.12 -9.42 16.23
C TYR A 209 10.79 -10.12 14.92
N PHE A 210 9.81 -11.03 14.92
CA PHE A 210 9.36 -11.68 13.69
C PHE A 210 8.84 -10.68 12.66
N TYR A 211 8.05 -9.70 13.11
CA TYR A 211 7.55 -8.63 12.27
C TYR A 211 8.68 -7.84 11.63
N LEU A 212 9.71 -7.46 12.39
CA LEU A 212 10.89 -6.76 11.87
C LEU A 212 11.64 -7.60 10.84
N ILE A 213 11.93 -8.86 11.15
CA ILE A 213 12.67 -9.78 10.27
C ILE A 213 11.96 -10.01 8.95
N ILE A 214 10.62 -10.06 8.92
CA ILE A 214 9.84 -10.27 7.70
C ILE A 214 9.59 -8.95 6.96
N SER A 215 9.26 -7.88 7.69
CA SER A 215 8.85 -6.61 7.08
C SER A 215 10.02 -5.83 6.49
N ILE A 216 11.22 -5.92 7.08
CA ILE A 216 12.42 -5.26 6.54
C ILE A 216 12.73 -5.77 5.12
N PRO A 217 12.89 -7.08 4.85
CA PRO A 217 13.00 -7.61 3.49
C PRO A 217 11.82 -7.26 2.58
N ALA A 218 10.59 -7.27 3.10
CA ALA A 218 9.40 -6.91 2.33
C ALA A 218 9.41 -5.43 1.86
N ILE A 219 9.94 -4.51 2.69
CA ILE A 219 10.13 -3.08 2.39
C ILE A 219 11.34 -2.87 1.46
N PHE A 220 12.50 -3.39 1.85
CA PHE A 220 13.77 -3.21 1.15
C PHE A 220 13.86 -4.20 0.00
N LYS A 221 13.35 -3.80 -1.18
CA LYS A 221 13.73 -4.27 -2.54
C LYS A 221 14.37 -5.68 -2.61
N PHE A 222 13.82 -6.68 -1.92
CA PHE A 222 14.42 -8.02 -1.86
C PHE A 222 14.38 -8.67 -3.25
N LEU A 223 13.52 -8.17 -4.14
CA LEU A 223 13.52 -8.54 -5.55
C LEU A 223 14.64 -7.87 -6.37
N GLU A 224 14.97 -6.60 -6.14
CA GLU A 224 15.89 -5.85 -7.01
C GLU A 224 17.35 -6.22 -6.75
N VAL A 225 17.74 -6.32 -5.48
CA VAL A 225 19.11 -6.73 -5.09
C VAL A 225 19.37 -8.19 -5.49
N PHE A 226 18.37 -9.07 -5.36
CA PHE A 226 18.55 -10.48 -5.67
C PHE A 226 18.33 -10.82 -7.15
N VAL A 227 17.44 -10.15 -7.88
CA VAL A 227 17.42 -10.24 -9.36
C VAL A 227 18.74 -9.73 -9.92
N TRP A 228 19.33 -8.68 -9.34
CA TRP A 228 20.66 -8.24 -9.74
C TRP A 228 21.74 -9.29 -9.40
N CYS A 229 21.72 -9.90 -8.22
CA CYS A 229 22.65 -11.00 -7.88
C CYS A 229 22.46 -12.27 -8.74
N GLY A 230 21.22 -12.65 -9.06
CA GLY A 230 20.89 -13.81 -9.89
C GLY A 230 21.14 -13.56 -11.38
N ALA A 231 20.88 -12.36 -11.89
CA ALA A 231 21.23 -11.95 -13.24
C ALA A 231 22.75 -11.84 -13.40
N ARG A 232 23.48 -11.39 -12.38
CA ARG A 232 24.95 -11.28 -12.40
C ARG A 232 25.64 -12.64 -12.51
N GLN A 233 25.09 -13.72 -11.94
CA GLN A 233 25.63 -15.06 -12.17
C GLN A 233 25.53 -15.54 -13.63
N ARG A 234 24.62 -14.98 -14.46
CA ARG A 234 24.58 -15.25 -15.92
C ARG A 234 25.21 -14.15 -16.78
N PHE A 235 25.29 -12.91 -16.30
CA PHE A 235 25.85 -11.76 -17.04
C PHE A 235 27.37 -11.62 -16.92
N THR A 236 27.99 -12.09 -15.82
CA THR A 236 29.45 -11.99 -15.64
C THR A 236 30.23 -12.88 -16.60
N LEU A 237 29.59 -13.90 -17.21
CA LEU A 237 30.22 -14.76 -18.23
C LEU A 237 30.09 -14.24 -19.67
N LEU A 238 29.22 -13.27 -19.96
CA LEU A 238 28.97 -12.81 -21.34
C LEU A 238 29.30 -11.34 -21.60
N VAL A 239 29.32 -10.47 -20.58
CA VAL A 239 29.40 -9.01 -20.79
C VAL A 239 30.72 -8.37 -20.37
N TYR A 240 31.57 -9.07 -19.61
CA TYR A 240 32.89 -8.55 -19.26
C TYR A 240 33.80 -8.25 -20.48
N PRO A 241 33.83 -9.05 -21.56
CA PRO A 241 34.62 -8.69 -22.74
C PRO A 241 33.97 -7.62 -23.63
N ALA A 242 32.64 -7.43 -23.54
CA ALA A 242 31.93 -6.42 -24.35
C ALA A 242 32.03 -5.00 -23.75
N PHE A 243 32.00 -4.88 -22.42
CA PHE A 243 32.15 -3.58 -21.75
C PHE A 243 33.58 -3.04 -21.83
N TYR A 244 34.61 -3.90 -21.83
CA TYR A 244 36.00 -3.44 -21.96
C TYR A 244 36.30 -2.84 -23.35
N ARG A 245 35.54 -3.23 -24.38
CA ARG A 245 35.70 -2.75 -25.76
C ARG A 245 34.97 -1.43 -26.04
N ILE A 246 33.93 -1.10 -25.27
CA ILE A 246 33.16 0.14 -25.44
C ILE A 246 33.77 1.30 -24.62
N TYR A 247 34.42 1.00 -23.50
CA TYR A 247 35.07 2.02 -22.65
C TYR A 247 36.52 2.33 -23.00
N SER A 248 37.10 1.64 -23.98
CA SER A 248 38.41 1.96 -24.58
C SER A 248 38.29 2.80 -25.88
N GLY A 249 37.14 3.46 -26.07
CA GLY A 249 36.92 4.38 -27.18
C GLY A 249 37.54 5.77 -26.93
N PRO A 250 38.10 6.45 -27.96
CA PRO A 250 38.84 7.72 -27.85
C PRO A 250 38.03 8.91 -27.30
N HIS A 251 36.71 8.77 -27.13
CA HIS A 251 35.84 9.80 -26.58
C HIS A 251 35.87 9.92 -25.05
N PHE A 252 36.25 8.88 -24.31
CA PHE A 252 36.33 8.94 -22.84
C PHE A 252 37.50 9.79 -22.35
N ASN A 253 38.55 9.94 -23.17
CA ASN A 253 39.72 10.76 -22.83
C ASN A 253 39.43 12.27 -22.85
N ARG A 254 38.43 12.74 -23.60
CA ARG A 254 38.07 14.19 -23.65
C ARG A 254 37.33 14.65 -22.39
N SER A 255 36.51 13.79 -21.80
CA SER A 255 35.74 14.11 -20.59
C SER A 255 36.62 14.21 -19.34
N LEU A 256 37.67 13.37 -19.26
CA LEU A 256 38.69 13.45 -18.20
C LEU A 256 39.59 14.69 -18.32
N LEU A 257 39.88 15.14 -19.55
CA LEU A 257 40.63 16.38 -19.78
C LEU A 257 39.86 17.63 -19.30
N TYR A 258 38.53 17.63 -19.45
CA TYR A 258 37.67 18.73 -19.00
C TYR A 258 37.61 18.83 -17.47
N LEU A 259 37.52 17.68 -16.78
CA LEU A 259 37.55 17.62 -15.31
C LEU A 259 38.89 18.05 -14.72
N ARG A 260 40.01 17.74 -15.39
CA ARG A 260 41.35 18.16 -14.97
C ARG A 260 41.55 19.68 -15.07
N ASN A 261 40.98 20.32 -16.09
CA ASN A 261 41.06 21.78 -16.26
C ASN A 261 40.13 22.56 -15.30
N CYS A 262 39.02 21.97 -14.87
CA CYS A 262 38.14 22.58 -13.85
C CYS A 262 38.72 22.50 -12.43
N LEU A 263 39.56 21.50 -12.14
CA LEU A 263 40.18 21.32 -10.81
C LEU A 263 41.54 22.04 -10.66
N GLY A 264 42.12 22.57 -11.74
CA GLY A 264 43.43 23.23 -11.75
C GLY A 264 43.46 24.75 -11.53
N ARG A 265 42.33 25.41 -11.21
CA ARG A 265 42.25 26.87 -11.00
C ARG A 265 41.90 27.29 -9.56
N ARG A 266 42.41 26.55 -8.57
CA ARG A 266 42.53 27.04 -7.19
C ARG A 266 43.94 26.78 -6.70
N GLY A 267 44.80 27.76 -6.97
CA GLY A 267 46.19 27.89 -6.56
C GLY A 267 46.62 29.29 -6.97
#